data_AF-A0A964R519-F1
#
_entry.id   AF-A0A964R519-F1
#
_cell.length_a   1.000
_cell.length_b   1.000
_cell.length_c   1.000
_cell.angle_alpha   90.00
_cell.angle_beta   90.00
_cell.angle_gamma   90.00
#
_symmetry.space_group_name_H-M   'P 1'
#
loop_
_entity.id
_entity.type
_entity.pdbx_description
1 polymer ?
#
loop_
_entity_poly.entity_id
_entity_poly.type
_entity_poly.pdbx_seq_one_letter_code
_entity_poly.pdbx_strand_id
1 'polypeptide(L)'
;MRDGRIDVAETAHMKIMADGLRFGMTIMLLASLGLVIVSYVLRDTLQPALSAGYWIFIMFALLIISISWALSRRRISFALGSAMVFTAWWFLVYLTLGWLAPFSFGSAVMSLIVATAVIYAILHYARMLAVHTRHHDGASLAQK
;
A
#
# COMPACT_ATOMS: atom_id res chain seq x y z
N MET A 1 -1.11 -25.70 -9.65
CA MET A 1 -0.46 -24.41 -9.99
C MET A 1 0.54 -24.64 -11.12
N ARG A 2 0.13 -24.38 -12.35
CA ARG A 2 0.95 -24.55 -13.57
C ARG A 2 0.62 -23.35 -14.46
N ASP A 3 1.66 -22.72 -14.99
CA ASP A 3 1.69 -21.43 -15.71
C ASP A 3 1.56 -20.16 -14.87
N GLY A 4 2.45 -19.19 -15.14
CA GLY A 4 2.53 -17.86 -14.52
C GLY A 4 1.35 -16.94 -14.85
N ARG A 5 0.13 -17.48 -14.93
CA ARG A 5 -1.12 -16.75 -15.02
C ARG A 5 -1.77 -16.74 -13.64
N ILE A 6 -2.01 -15.53 -13.14
CA ILE A 6 -2.76 -15.29 -11.90
C ILE A 6 -4.10 -16.00 -12.04
N ASP A 7 -4.45 -16.83 -11.05
CA ASP A 7 -5.70 -17.57 -11.04
C ASP A 7 -6.89 -16.59 -11.05
N VAL A 8 -7.96 -16.95 -11.76
CA VAL A 8 -9.14 -16.09 -11.89
C VAL A 8 -9.78 -15.86 -10.51
N ALA A 9 -9.70 -16.86 -9.63
CA ALA A 9 -10.13 -16.77 -8.23
C ALA A 9 -9.27 -15.79 -7.42
N GLU A 10 -7.95 -15.80 -7.61
CA GLU A 10 -7.00 -14.91 -6.92
C GLU A 10 -7.20 -13.45 -7.36
N THR A 11 -7.54 -13.24 -8.63
CA THR A 11 -7.87 -11.93 -9.19
C THR A 11 -9.17 -11.37 -8.61
N ALA A 12 -10.18 -12.20 -8.38
CA ALA A 12 -11.47 -11.78 -7.83
C ALA A 12 -11.34 -11.32 -6.37
N HIS A 13 -10.60 -12.07 -5.55
CA HIS A 13 -10.34 -11.71 -4.16
C HIS A 13 -9.56 -10.38 -4.05
N MET A 14 -8.58 -10.21 -4.93
CA MET A 14 -7.78 -8.99 -5.03
C MET A 14 -8.59 -7.75 -5.44
N LYS A 15 -9.56 -7.92 -6.34
CA LYS A 15 -10.46 -6.82 -6.73
C LYS A 15 -11.27 -6.31 -5.54
N ILE A 16 -11.81 -7.23 -4.73
CA ILE A 16 -12.58 -6.89 -3.53
C ILE A 16 -11.70 -6.15 -2.52
N MET A 17 -10.46 -6.62 -2.30
CA MET A 17 -9.52 -5.92 -1.41
C MET A 17 -9.15 -4.53 -1.92
N ALA A 18 -8.87 -4.36 -3.22
CA ALA A 18 -8.54 -3.07 -3.81
C ALA A 18 -9.72 -2.08 -3.73
N ASP A 19 -10.93 -2.55 -3.98
CA ASP A 19 -12.14 -1.72 -3.91
C ASP A 19 -12.46 -1.34 -2.44
N GLY A 20 -12.32 -2.28 -1.50
CA GLY A 20 -12.44 -1.99 -0.07
C GLY A 20 -11.42 -0.97 0.42
N LEU A 21 -10.17 -1.09 -0.04
CA LEU A 21 -9.10 -0.16 0.34
C LEU A 21 -9.34 1.24 -0.22
N ARG A 22 -9.78 1.34 -1.48
CA ARG A 22 -10.18 2.63 -2.07
C ARG A 22 -11.31 3.27 -1.29
N PHE A 23 -12.35 2.50 -0.97
CA PHE A 23 -13.49 3.01 -0.22
C PHE A 23 -13.07 3.50 1.17
N GLY A 24 -12.25 2.71 1.87
CA GLY A 24 -11.66 3.10 3.15
C GLY A 24 -10.86 4.40 3.05
N MET A 25 -9.97 4.53 2.05
CA MET A 25 -9.20 5.76 1.82
C MET A 25 -10.08 6.97 1.50
N THR A 26 -11.14 6.79 0.70
CA THR A 26 -12.07 7.88 0.39
C THR A 26 -12.82 8.36 1.62
N ILE A 27 -13.30 7.45 2.48
CA ILE A 27 -13.92 7.81 3.76
C ILE A 27 -12.91 8.57 4.63
N MET A 28 -11.68 8.09 4.68
CA MET A 28 -10.62 8.72 5.46
C MET A 28 -10.31 10.15 4.99
N LEU A 29 -10.29 10.38 3.67
CA LEU A 29 -10.14 11.72 3.07
C LEU A 29 -11.34 12.62 3.39
N LEU A 30 -12.57 12.09 3.33
CA LEU A 30 -13.77 12.85 3.71
C LEU A 30 -13.75 13.22 5.21
N ALA A 31 -13.37 12.30 6.08
CA ALA A 31 -13.24 12.56 7.51
C ALA A 31 -12.15 13.60 7.79
N SER A 32 -11.02 13.51 7.09
CA SER A 32 -9.92 14.48 7.16
C SER A 32 -10.36 15.88 6.71
N LEU A 33 -11.14 15.98 5.63
CA LEU A 33 -11.74 17.24 5.19
C LEU A 33 -12.71 17.80 6.24
N GLY A 34 -13.56 16.94 6.82
CA GLY A 34 -14.45 17.32 7.91
C GLY A 34 -13.69 17.89 9.11
N LEU A 35 -12.54 17.30 9.45
CA LEU A 35 -11.68 17.77 10.53
C LEU A 35 -11.11 19.17 10.26
N VAL A 36 -10.70 19.46 9.02
CA VAL A 36 -10.29 20.82 8.62
C VAL A 36 -11.44 21.81 8.74
N ILE A 37 -12.62 21.47 8.23
CA ILE A 37 -13.82 22.32 8.30
C ILE A 37 -14.17 22.64 9.76
N VAL A 38 -14.19 21.63 10.63
CA VAL A 38 -14.47 21.79 12.05
C VAL A 38 -13.42 22.68 12.73
N SER A 39 -12.13 22.46 12.47
CA SER A 39 -11.06 23.30 13.04
C SER A 39 -11.17 24.76 12.60
N TYR A 40 -11.57 25.00 11.35
CA TYR A 40 -11.77 26.33 10.80
C TYR A 40 -12.95 27.04 11.48
N VAL A 41 -14.07 26.35 11.65
CA VAL A 41 -15.27 26.88 12.33
C VAL A 41 -14.97 27.19 13.80
N LEU A 42 -14.23 26.32 14.48
CA LEU A 42 -13.84 26.50 15.89
C LEU A 42 -12.73 27.55 16.08
N ARG A 43 -12.15 28.08 14.99
CA ARG A 43 -11.02 29.01 15.00
C ARG A 43 -9.84 28.49 15.83
N ASP A 44 -9.56 27.20 15.67
CA ASP A 44 -8.48 26.57 16.42
C ASP A 44 -7.13 27.20 16.04
N THR A 45 -6.23 27.31 17.01
CA THR A 45 -4.92 27.96 16.85
C THR A 45 -3.98 27.12 15.98
N LEU A 46 -4.14 25.79 16.02
CA LEU A 46 -3.46 24.86 15.14
C LEU A 46 -4.41 24.39 14.03
N GLN A 47 -4.27 24.98 12.85
CA GLN A 47 -4.99 24.50 11.67
C GLN A 47 -4.27 23.27 11.08
N PRO A 48 -4.95 22.11 10.98
CA PRO A 48 -4.36 20.89 10.40
C PRO A 48 -3.82 21.10 8.99
N ALA A 49 -4.51 21.93 8.19
CA ALA A 49 -4.13 22.26 6.82
C ALA A 49 -2.77 22.98 6.70
N LEU A 50 -2.26 23.56 7.79
CA LEU A 50 -0.95 24.20 7.83
C LEU A 50 0.17 23.24 8.25
N SER A 51 -0.16 22.01 8.64
CA SER A 51 0.83 21.01 9.08
C SER A 51 1.37 20.19 7.90
N ALA A 52 2.67 19.95 7.88
CA ALA A 52 3.28 19.08 6.87
C ALA A 52 2.75 17.63 6.97
N GLY A 53 2.47 17.14 8.18
CA GLY A 53 1.92 15.81 8.42
C GLY A 53 0.57 15.58 7.74
N TYR A 54 -0.30 16.60 7.70
CA TYR A 54 -1.58 16.55 7.01
C TYR A 54 -1.42 16.34 5.49
N TRP A 55 -0.49 17.07 4.86
CA TRP A 55 -0.25 16.94 3.43
C TRP A 55 0.43 15.61 3.07
N ILE A 56 1.32 15.10 3.92
CA ILE A 56 1.91 13.76 3.78
C ILE A 56 0.79 12.71 3.84
N PHE A 57 -0.12 12.84 4.81
CA PHE A 57 -1.27 11.96 4.96
C PHE A 57 -2.16 11.95 3.71
N ILE A 58 -2.55 13.13 3.20
CA ILE A 58 -3.33 13.25 1.96
C ILE A 58 -2.59 12.61 0.78
N MET A 59 -1.30 12.90 0.64
CA MET A 59 -0.49 12.39 -0.47
C MET A 59 -0.47 10.86 -0.45
N PHE A 60 -0.26 10.22 0.70
CA PHE A 60 -0.28 8.76 0.81
C PHE A 60 -1.66 8.17 0.56
N ALA A 61 -2.74 8.78 1.06
CA ALA A 61 -4.09 8.33 0.76
C ALA A 61 -4.39 8.38 -0.76
N LEU A 62 -4.03 9.47 -1.43
CA LEU A 62 -4.17 9.62 -2.88
C LEU A 62 -3.29 8.62 -3.65
N LEU A 63 -2.08 8.36 -3.17
CA LEU A 63 -1.18 7.37 -3.75
C LEU A 63 -1.79 5.97 -3.69
N ILE A 64 -2.36 5.58 -2.54
CA ILE A 64 -3.03 4.28 -2.39
C ILE A 64 -4.23 4.16 -3.33
N ILE A 65 -5.07 5.19 -3.44
CA ILE A 65 -6.22 5.22 -4.36
C ILE A 65 -5.74 5.08 -5.81
N SER A 66 -4.70 5.84 -6.19
CA SER A 66 -4.15 5.86 -7.55
C SER A 66 -3.55 4.51 -7.94
N ILE A 67 -2.78 3.88 -7.04
CA ILE A 67 -2.17 2.57 -7.30
C ILE A 67 -3.23 1.48 -7.33
N SER A 68 -4.21 1.51 -6.41
CA SER A 68 -5.35 0.59 -6.44
C SER A 68 -6.11 0.71 -7.76
N TRP A 69 -6.18 1.92 -8.33
CA TRP A 69 -6.76 2.16 -9.65
C TRP A 69 -5.91 1.70 -10.83
N ALA A 70 -4.61 1.92 -10.78
CA ALA A 70 -3.69 1.37 -11.76
C ALA A 70 -3.70 -0.18 -11.75
N LEU A 71 -3.84 -0.79 -10.57
CA LEU A 71 -3.93 -2.25 -10.40
C LEU A 71 -5.23 -2.80 -10.99
N SER A 72 -6.36 -2.13 -10.75
CA SER A 72 -7.66 -2.47 -11.33
C SER A 72 -7.65 -2.43 -12.87
N ARG A 73 -6.86 -1.52 -13.47
CA ARG A 73 -6.67 -1.42 -14.93
C ARG A 73 -5.54 -2.29 -15.48
N ARG A 74 -4.89 -3.15 -14.66
CA ARG A 74 -3.74 -3.99 -15.04
C ARG A 74 -2.58 -3.20 -15.67
N ARG A 75 -2.39 -1.93 -15.29
CA ARG A 75 -1.32 -1.05 -15.82
C ARG A 75 0.04 -1.29 -15.15
N ILE A 76 0.05 -1.91 -13.97
CA ILE A 76 1.25 -2.12 -13.15
C ILE A 76 1.36 -3.61 -12.81
N SER A 77 2.60 -4.10 -12.65
CA SER A 77 2.83 -5.48 -12.19
C SER A 77 2.24 -5.69 -10.79
N PHE A 78 1.62 -6.85 -10.61
CA PHE A 78 0.90 -7.19 -9.39
C PHE A 78 1.77 -7.05 -8.13
N ALA A 79 3.00 -7.59 -8.18
CA ALA A 79 3.93 -7.55 -7.07
C ALA A 79 4.36 -6.13 -6.70
N LEU A 80 4.49 -5.22 -7.68
CA LEU A 80 4.90 -3.85 -7.42
C LEU A 80 3.75 -3.03 -6.84
N GLY A 81 2.53 -3.19 -7.37
CA GLY A 81 1.35 -2.51 -6.86
C GLY A 81 1.01 -2.93 -5.43
N SER A 82 1.04 -4.23 -5.11
CA SER A 82 0.76 -4.71 -3.75
C SER A 82 1.84 -4.28 -2.76
N ALA A 83 3.12 -4.31 -3.13
CA ALA A 83 4.21 -3.80 -2.30
C ALA A 83 4.03 -2.30 -1.98
N MET A 84 3.75 -1.47 -2.99
CA MET A 84 3.53 -0.04 -2.77
C MET A 84 2.33 0.24 -1.88
N VAL A 85 1.19 -0.40 -2.16
CA VAL A 85 -0.04 -0.21 -1.38
C VAL A 85 0.16 -0.62 0.07
N PHE A 86 0.80 -1.77 0.30
CA PHE A 86 1.09 -2.26 1.65
C PHE A 86 2.03 -1.33 2.41
N THR A 87 3.09 -0.85 1.74
CA THR A 87 4.05 0.09 2.34
C THR A 87 3.35 1.42 2.69
N ALA A 88 2.61 1.98 1.74
CA ALA A 88 1.90 3.24 1.93
C ALA A 88 0.86 3.13 3.05
N TRP A 89 0.13 2.01 3.12
CA TRP A 89 -0.82 1.73 4.21
C TRP A 89 -0.15 1.76 5.57
N TRP A 90 0.98 1.07 5.74
CA TRP A 90 1.72 1.07 7.01
C TRP A 90 2.22 2.46 7.40
N PHE A 91 2.76 3.23 6.46
CA PHE A 91 3.16 4.62 6.70
C PHE A 91 1.98 5.46 7.20
N LEU A 92 0.80 5.26 6.62
CA LEU A 92 -0.42 5.97 6.98
C LEU A 92 -0.89 5.62 8.41
N VAL A 93 -0.81 4.34 8.79
CA VAL A 93 -1.07 3.87 10.16
C VAL A 93 -0.09 4.50 11.15
N TYR A 94 1.21 4.44 10.89
CA TYR A 94 2.22 5.01 11.78
C TYR A 94 2.09 6.53 11.93
N LEU A 95 1.72 7.25 10.85
CA LEU A 95 1.46 8.68 10.88
C LEU A 95 0.22 8.98 11.73
N THR A 96 -0.84 8.17 11.62
CA THR A 96 -2.07 8.32 12.40
C THR A 96 -1.85 8.04 13.89
N LEU A 97 -1.01 7.07 14.24
CA LEU A 97 -0.65 6.75 15.62
C LEU A 97 0.33 7.75 16.25
N GLY A 98 0.90 8.67 15.46
CA GLY A 98 1.92 9.62 15.92
C GLY A 98 3.26 8.96 16.24
N TRP A 99 3.49 7.72 15.79
CA TRP A 99 4.74 6.99 15.99
C TRP A 99 5.80 7.34 14.94
N LEU A 100 5.38 7.97 13.84
CA LEU A 100 6.28 8.51 12.85
C LEU A 100 6.95 9.78 13.42
N ALA A 101 8.28 9.79 13.50
CA ALA A 101 9.05 11.01 13.77
C ALA A 101 8.61 12.13 12.80
N PRO A 102 8.73 13.42 13.18
CA PRO A 102 8.34 14.54 12.33
C PRO A 102 9.23 14.57 11.09
N PHE A 103 8.81 13.84 10.06
CA PHE A 103 9.48 13.79 8.78
C PHE A 103 9.13 15.05 7.99
N SER A 104 10.16 15.64 7.37
CA SER A 104 9.92 16.53 6.24
C SER A 104 9.22 15.76 5.12
N PHE A 105 8.44 16.47 4.29
CA PHE A 105 7.74 15.87 3.16
C PHE A 105 8.69 15.04 2.27
N GLY A 106 9.87 15.59 1.92
CA GLY A 106 10.87 14.89 1.11
C GLY A 106 11.39 13.61 1.76
N SER A 107 11.68 13.63 3.07
CA SER A 107 12.11 12.43 3.80
C SER A 107 11.03 11.35 3.84
N ALA A 108 9.74 11.74 3.96
CA ALA A 108 8.64 10.79 3.94
C ALA A 108 8.54 10.08 2.57
N VAL A 109 8.67 10.83 1.47
CA VAL A 109 8.68 10.28 0.10
C VAL A 109 9.87 9.34 -0.12
N MET A 110 11.09 9.76 0.27
CA MET A 110 12.28 8.91 0.12
C MET A 110 12.18 7.63 0.96
N SER A 111 11.66 7.73 2.18
CA SER A 111 11.45 6.57 3.06
C SER A 111 10.42 5.61 2.46
N LEU A 112 9.34 6.14 1.86
CA LEU A 112 8.36 5.31 1.14
C LEU A 112 9.00 4.56 -0.02
N ILE A 113 9.82 5.24 -0.84
CA ILE A 113 10.51 4.62 -1.99
C ILE A 113 11.44 3.51 -1.50
N VAL A 114 12.28 3.78 -0.49
CA VAL A 114 13.22 2.80 0.07
C VAL A 114 12.46 1.61 0.67
N ALA A 115 11.45 1.85 1.49
CA ALA A 115 10.66 0.79 2.12
C ALA A 115 9.92 -0.06 1.07
N THR A 116 9.39 0.57 0.02
CA THR A 116 8.75 -0.13 -1.10
C THR A 116 9.77 -1.02 -1.83
N ALA A 117 10.98 -0.51 -2.09
CA ALA A 117 12.04 -1.28 -2.74
C ALA A 117 12.45 -2.49 -1.90
N VAL A 118 12.55 -2.34 -0.57
CA VAL A 118 12.84 -3.42 0.38
C VAL A 118 11.73 -4.48 0.36
N ILE A 119 10.47 -4.09 0.50
CA ILE A 119 9.34 -5.03 0.47
C ILE A 119 9.25 -5.74 -0.88
N TYR A 120 9.48 -5.01 -1.98
CA TYR A 120 9.53 -5.59 -3.31
C TYR A 120 10.63 -6.64 -3.44
N ALA A 121 11.85 -6.35 -2.95
CA ALA A 121 12.95 -7.30 -2.93
C ALA A 121 12.63 -8.55 -2.10
N ILE A 122 12.00 -8.39 -0.94
CA ILE A 122 11.57 -9.52 -0.09
C ILE A 122 10.55 -10.40 -0.81
N LEU A 123 9.52 -9.79 -1.42
CA LEU A 123 8.51 -10.53 -2.19
C LEU A 123 9.12 -11.24 -3.39
N HIS A 124 10.08 -10.61 -4.06
CA HIS A 124 10.79 -11.23 -5.17
C HIS A 124 11.63 -12.42 -4.69
N TYR A 125 12.33 -12.29 -3.57
CA TYR A 125 13.13 -13.38 -3.00
C TYR A 125 12.26 -14.56 -2.56
N ALA A 126 11.16 -14.29 -1.85
CA ALA A 126 10.18 -15.30 -1.45
C ALA A 126 9.62 -16.06 -2.66
N ARG A 127 9.36 -15.36 -3.76
CA ARG A 127 8.91 -15.99 -5.01
C ARG A 127 9.97 -16.93 -5.58
N MET A 128 11.25 -16.55 -5.58
CA MET A 128 12.33 -17.43 -6.06
C MET A 128 12.48 -18.67 -5.17
N LEU A 129 12.39 -18.50 -3.85
CA LEU A 129 12.48 -19.61 -2.90
C LEU A 129 11.33 -20.61 -3.06
N ALA A 130 10.10 -20.12 -3.24
CA ALA A 130 8.91 -20.95 -3.43
C ALA A 130 8.94 -21.75 -4.75
N VAL A 131 9.65 -21.27 -5.76
CA VAL A 131 9.88 -22.02 -7.01
C VAL A 131 10.91 -23.12 -6.78
N HIS A 132 11.95 -22.87 -5.96
CA HIS A 132 13.00 -23.84 -5.66
C HIS A 132 12.49 -25.06 -4.86
N THR A 133 11.63 -24.86 -3.85
CA THR A 133 11.12 -25.95 -3.02
C THR A 133 10.28 -26.97 -3.79
N ARG A 134 9.53 -26.55 -4.82
CA ARG A 134 8.71 -27.46 -5.63
C ARG A 134 9.49 -28.45 -6.47
N HIS A 135 10.75 -28.15 -6.82
CA HIS A 135 11.57 -29.07 -7.60
C HIS A 135 12.07 -30.26 -6.79
N HIS A 136 12.17 -30.14 -5.47
CA HIS A 136 12.58 -31.26 -4.61
C HIS A 136 11.45 -32.27 -4.38
N ASP A 137 10.20 -31.83 -4.24
CA ASP A 137 9.07 -32.75 -3.98
C ASP A 137 8.73 -33.64 -5.18
N GLY A 138 8.85 -33.10 -6.41
CA GLY A 138 8.61 -33.85 -7.65
C GLY A 138 9.66 -34.95 -7.93
N ALA A 139 10.90 -34.77 -7.47
CA ALA A 139 11.95 -35.78 -7.62
C ALA A 139 11.73 -36.99 -6.70
N SER A 140 11.14 -36.81 -5.52
CA SER A 140 10.90 -37.90 -4.57
C SER A 140 9.78 -38.87 -5.01
N LEU A 141 8.84 -38.39 -5.82
CA LEU A 141 7.70 -39.19 -6.30
C LEU A 141 8.01 -39.98 -7.59
N ALA A 142 9.05 -39.61 -8.32
CA ALA A 142 9.50 -40.35 -9.51
C ALA A 142 10.39 -41.56 -9.18
N GLN A 143 10.71 -41.76 -7.90
CA GLN A 143 11.63 -42.80 -7.42
C GLN A 143 10.93 -43.94 -6.65
N LYS A 144 9.59 -43.96 -6.66
CA LYS A 144 8.75 -45.07 -6.18
C LYS A 144 7.95 -45.64 -7.33
#